data_AF-A0A6C0L9T1-F1
#
_entry.id   AF-A0A6C0L9T1-F1
#
_cell.length_a   1.000
_cell.length_b   1.000
_cell.length_c   1.000
_cell.angle_alpha   90.00
_cell.angle_beta   90.00
_cell.angle_gamma   90.00
#
_symmetry.space_group_name_H-M   'P 1'
#
loop_
_entity.id
_entity.type
_entity.pdbx_description
1 polymer ?
#
loop_
_entity_poly.entity_id
_entity_poly.type
_entity_poly.pdbx_seq_one_letter_code
_entity_poly.pdbx_strand_id
1 'polypeptide(L)'
;MAILKAIAKEAGASIAETKTKELSLTFLRTKYALPIVAQKVKSLSLEDIHDGIRAVVQRNATLFASCTEILLENQPAFKNPVMKSVQMMLFATLRDMLKGPPRIRLVHASKKSAGATKGDEGYSERKNMTETSVEKGLLDGTIVCAPESGRYAGWFKEQSKKSDLADCLIMVRDALTQ
;
A
#
# COMPACT_ATOMS: atom_id res chain seq x y z
N MET A 1 20.13 -7.02 -4.08
CA MET A 1 19.83 -8.30 -4.78
C MET A 1 19.63 -9.46 -3.81
N ALA A 2 20.52 -9.66 -2.83
CA ALA A 2 20.43 -10.76 -1.86
C ALA A 2 19.08 -10.82 -1.10
N ILE A 3 18.57 -9.66 -0.65
CA ILE A 3 17.30 -9.55 0.08
C ILE A 3 16.12 -10.07 -0.77
N LEU A 4 16.01 -9.64 -2.03
CA LEU A 4 14.94 -10.09 -2.94
C LEU A 4 14.98 -11.61 -3.18
N LYS A 5 16.18 -12.20 -3.32
CA LYS A 5 16.31 -13.66 -3.45
C LYS A 5 15.87 -14.38 -2.19
N ALA A 6 16.22 -13.86 -1.01
CA ALA A 6 15.83 -14.44 0.27
C ALA A 6 14.31 -14.45 0.45
N ILE A 7 13.65 -13.31 0.23
CA ILE A 7 12.19 -13.19 0.29
C ILE A 7 11.54 -14.15 -0.73
N ALA A 8 12.04 -14.20 -1.96
CA ALA A 8 11.48 -15.09 -2.99
C ALA A 8 11.60 -16.57 -2.59
N LYS A 9 12.74 -16.99 -2.06
CA LYS A 9 12.95 -18.38 -1.59
C LYS A 9 12.00 -18.76 -0.46
N GLU A 10 11.81 -17.88 0.53
CA GLU A 10 10.86 -18.10 1.63
C GLU A 10 9.42 -18.20 1.13
N ALA A 11 9.08 -17.44 0.09
CA ALA A 11 7.80 -17.53 -0.59
C ALA A 11 7.66 -18.74 -1.53
N GLY A 12 8.67 -19.63 -1.57
CA GLY A 12 8.66 -20.89 -2.29
C GLY A 12 9.27 -20.84 -3.71
N ALA A 13 10.04 -19.81 -4.05
CA ALA A 13 10.67 -19.71 -5.37
C ALA A 13 11.78 -20.74 -5.57
N SER A 14 11.84 -21.30 -6.77
CA SER A 14 12.95 -22.14 -7.23
C SER A 14 14.24 -21.35 -7.45
N ILE A 15 15.35 -22.07 -7.65
CA ILE A 15 16.64 -21.47 -8.02
C ILE A 15 16.52 -20.70 -9.35
N ALA A 16 15.76 -21.24 -10.31
CA ALA A 16 15.55 -20.60 -11.62
C ALA A 16 14.82 -19.25 -11.48
N GLU A 17 13.79 -19.19 -10.65
CA GLU A 17 13.00 -17.98 -10.37
C GLU A 17 13.76 -16.92 -9.55
N THR A 18 14.92 -17.27 -9.00
CA THR A 18 15.76 -16.35 -8.22
C THR A 18 17.09 -16.04 -8.88
N LYS A 19 17.26 -16.37 -10.17
CA LYS A 19 18.51 -16.15 -10.91
C LYS A 19 18.85 -14.66 -11.02
N THR A 20 17.91 -13.83 -11.46
CA THR A 20 18.07 -12.38 -11.66
C THR A 20 17.11 -11.57 -10.81
N LYS A 21 17.35 -10.25 -10.70
CA LYS A 21 16.49 -9.32 -9.95
C LYS A 21 15.08 -9.34 -10.51
N GLU A 22 14.97 -9.32 -11.83
CA GLU A 22 13.74 -9.27 -12.59
C GLU A 22 12.91 -10.54 -12.40
N LEU A 23 13.56 -11.71 -12.39
CA LEU A 23 12.89 -12.99 -12.12
C LEU A 23 12.37 -13.06 -10.69
N SER A 24 13.19 -12.65 -9.71
CA SER A 24 12.75 -12.58 -8.31
C SER A 24 11.55 -11.64 -8.13
N LEU A 25 11.59 -10.45 -8.74
CA LEU A 25 10.48 -9.51 -8.69
C LEU A 25 9.24 -10.03 -9.41
N THR A 26 9.41 -10.73 -10.54
CA THR A 26 8.29 -11.34 -11.27
C THR A 26 7.59 -12.40 -10.43
N PHE A 27 8.34 -13.30 -9.79
CA PHE A 27 7.79 -14.28 -8.85
C PHE A 27 7.08 -13.60 -7.67
N LEU A 28 7.76 -12.67 -6.99
CA LEU A 28 7.21 -12.00 -5.81
C LEU A 28 5.92 -11.23 -6.10
N ARG A 29 5.78 -10.64 -7.30
CA ARG A 29 4.54 -9.98 -7.74
C ARG A 29 3.35 -10.94 -7.79
N THR A 30 3.55 -12.22 -8.05
CA THR A 30 2.46 -13.21 -8.03
C THR A 30 2.00 -13.57 -6.63
N LYS A 31 2.84 -13.30 -5.61
CA LYS A 31 2.57 -13.67 -4.21
C LYS A 31 2.06 -12.50 -3.39
N TYR A 32 2.62 -11.31 -3.59
CA TYR A 32 2.43 -10.18 -2.68
C TYR A 32 1.88 -8.92 -3.35
N ALA A 33 1.76 -8.89 -4.68
CA ALA A 33 1.16 -7.76 -5.37
C ALA A 33 -0.26 -8.12 -5.85
N LEU A 34 -1.08 -7.10 -6.02
CA LEU A 34 -2.28 -7.20 -6.84
C LEU A 34 -1.84 -6.92 -8.28
N PRO A 35 -1.72 -7.92 -9.18
CA PRO A 35 -1.21 -7.69 -10.52
C PRO A 35 -2.16 -6.77 -11.29
N ILE A 36 -1.66 -5.59 -11.64
CA ILE A 36 -2.33 -4.63 -12.50
C ILE A 36 -1.59 -4.62 -13.83
N VAL A 37 -2.30 -5.01 -14.90
CA VAL A 37 -1.80 -4.79 -16.26
C VAL A 37 -2.16 -3.36 -16.62
N ALA A 38 -1.22 -2.44 -16.45
CA ALA A 38 -1.42 -1.04 -16.79
C ALA A 38 -1.49 -0.89 -18.32
N GLN A 39 -2.64 -0.47 -18.83
CA GLN A 39 -2.78 -0.02 -20.21
C GLN A 39 -2.64 1.50 -20.26
N LYS A 40 -1.83 2.01 -21.19
CA LYS A 40 -1.74 3.45 -21.43
C LYS A 40 -3.02 3.91 -22.10
N VAL A 41 -3.77 4.75 -21.40
CA VAL A 41 -5.00 5.37 -21.89
C VAL A 41 -4.83 6.89 -21.94
N LYS A 42 -5.42 7.54 -22.94
CA LYS A 42 -5.31 9.02 -23.11
C LYS A 42 -6.21 9.78 -22.13
N SER A 43 -7.35 9.19 -21.77
CA SER A 43 -8.32 9.73 -20.83
C SER A 43 -9.03 8.58 -20.13
N LEU A 44 -9.59 8.84 -18.95
CA LEU A 44 -10.42 7.91 -18.19
C LEU A 44 -11.70 8.63 -17.77
N SER A 45 -12.84 8.03 -18.06
CA SER A 45 -14.14 8.42 -17.49
C SER A 45 -14.30 7.89 -16.07
N LEU A 46 -15.34 8.33 -15.36
CA LEU A 46 -15.64 7.77 -14.03
C LEU A 46 -16.12 6.33 -14.13
N GLU A 47 -16.81 5.99 -15.22
CA GLU A 47 -17.25 4.66 -15.57
C GLU A 47 -16.04 3.72 -15.74
N ASP A 48 -15.03 4.13 -16.51
CA ASP A 48 -13.80 3.35 -16.68
C ASP A 48 -13.09 3.07 -15.34
N ILE A 49 -13.05 4.09 -14.47
CA ILE A 49 -12.45 3.98 -13.13
C ILE A 49 -13.25 3.01 -12.28
N HIS A 50 -14.59 3.13 -12.27
CA HIS A 50 -15.45 2.26 -11.48
C HIS A 50 -15.39 0.82 -11.96
N ASP A 51 -15.42 0.55 -13.27
CA ASP A 51 -15.27 -0.79 -13.82
C ASP A 51 -13.93 -1.42 -13.46
N GLY A 52 -12.85 -0.63 -13.50
CA GLY A 52 -11.54 -1.05 -13.00
C GLY A 52 -11.55 -1.42 -11.51
N ILE A 53 -12.19 -0.59 -10.67
CA ILE A 53 -12.36 -0.86 -9.23
C ILE A 53 -13.16 -2.15 -9.02
N ARG A 54 -14.29 -2.33 -9.70
CA ARG A 54 -15.12 -3.55 -9.61
C ARG A 54 -14.34 -4.78 -10.01
N ALA A 55 -13.57 -4.73 -11.11
CA ALA A 55 -12.75 -5.84 -11.56
C ALA A 55 -11.64 -6.20 -10.54
N VAL A 56 -11.03 -5.20 -9.89
CA VAL A 56 -10.04 -5.43 -8.82
C VAL A 56 -10.70 -6.05 -7.58
N VAL A 57 -11.85 -5.53 -7.14
CA VAL A 57 -12.58 -6.04 -5.97
C VAL A 57 -13.05 -7.48 -6.22
N GLN A 58 -13.67 -7.75 -7.37
CA GLN A 58 -14.17 -9.08 -7.71
C GLN A 58 -13.05 -10.12 -7.76
N ARG A 59 -11.96 -9.82 -8.47
CA ARG A 59 -10.82 -10.72 -8.62
C ARG A 59 -10.14 -11.06 -7.28
N ASN A 60 -10.22 -10.15 -6.32
CA ASN A 60 -9.59 -10.29 -5.00
C ASN A 60 -10.62 -10.41 -3.87
N ALA A 61 -11.86 -10.82 -4.19
CA ALA A 61 -12.96 -10.81 -3.23
C ALA A 61 -12.66 -11.65 -1.99
N THR A 62 -12.06 -12.83 -2.16
CA THR A 62 -11.64 -13.70 -1.05
C THR A 62 -10.61 -13.02 -0.15
N LEU A 63 -9.62 -12.33 -0.73
CA LEU A 63 -8.60 -11.61 0.03
C LEU A 63 -9.24 -10.47 0.83
N PHE A 64 -10.02 -9.61 0.18
CA PHE A 64 -10.67 -8.49 0.87
C PHE A 64 -11.64 -8.98 1.95
N ALA A 65 -12.42 -10.03 1.68
CA ALA A 65 -13.33 -10.61 2.67
C ALA A 65 -12.61 -11.29 3.84
N SER A 66 -11.34 -11.70 3.67
CA SER A 66 -10.54 -12.28 4.76
C SER A 66 -10.01 -11.25 5.75
N CYS A 67 -10.06 -9.96 5.42
CA CYS A 67 -9.63 -8.89 6.33
C CYS A 67 -10.62 -8.72 7.48
N THR A 68 -10.12 -8.39 8.68
CA THR A 68 -10.97 -7.90 9.78
C THR A 68 -11.40 -6.45 9.55
N GLU A 69 -10.49 -5.66 8.99
CA GLU A 69 -10.67 -4.24 8.71
C GLU A 69 -9.92 -3.84 7.43
N ILE A 70 -10.50 -2.92 6.67
CA ILE A 70 -9.88 -2.28 5.50
C ILE A 70 -9.75 -0.78 5.78
N LEU A 71 -8.52 -0.28 5.71
CA LEU A 71 -8.22 1.14 5.91
C LEU A 71 -8.09 1.83 4.55
N LEU A 72 -8.91 2.86 4.31
CA LEU A 72 -8.81 3.72 3.14
C LEU A 72 -8.36 5.11 3.55
N GLU A 73 -7.44 5.70 2.80
CA GLU A 73 -7.07 7.09 3.04
C GLU A 73 -8.23 8.03 2.71
N ASN A 74 -8.50 8.98 3.61
CA ASN A 74 -9.47 10.03 3.37
C ASN A 74 -8.85 11.16 2.53
N GLN A 75 -9.17 11.15 1.24
CA GLN A 75 -8.69 12.12 0.27
C GLN A 75 -9.39 13.48 0.44
N PRO A 76 -8.67 14.60 0.23
CA PRO A 76 -9.23 15.95 0.33
C PRO A 76 -10.12 16.26 -0.88
N ALA A 77 -11.41 16.54 -0.63
CA ALA A 77 -12.40 16.76 -1.69
C ALA A 77 -12.05 17.92 -2.63
N PHE A 78 -11.58 19.04 -2.10
CA PHE A 78 -11.33 20.26 -2.89
C PHE A 78 -9.94 20.31 -3.55
N LYS A 79 -8.97 19.52 -3.07
CA LYS A 79 -7.60 19.53 -3.61
C LYS A 79 -7.38 18.44 -4.65
N ASN A 80 -8.06 17.30 -4.52
CA ASN A 80 -7.94 16.19 -5.47
C ASN A 80 -9.31 15.49 -5.66
N PRO A 81 -10.22 16.11 -6.42
CA PRO A 81 -11.60 15.62 -6.56
C PRO A 81 -11.65 14.24 -7.21
N VAL A 82 -10.74 13.93 -8.15
CA VAL A 82 -10.69 12.61 -8.80
C VAL A 82 -10.33 11.52 -7.78
N MET A 83 -9.30 11.73 -6.96
CA MET A 83 -8.95 10.74 -5.93
C MET A 83 -10.03 10.63 -4.84
N LYS A 84 -10.78 11.71 -4.57
CA LYS A 84 -11.96 11.63 -3.71
C LYS A 84 -13.05 10.74 -4.32
N SER A 85 -13.31 10.85 -5.62
CA SER A 85 -14.22 9.94 -6.33
C SER A 85 -13.73 8.50 -6.29
N VAL A 86 -12.44 8.26 -6.54
CA VAL A 86 -11.83 6.91 -6.44
C VAL A 86 -12.03 6.32 -5.05
N GLN A 87 -11.78 7.10 -3.98
CA GLN A 87 -12.01 6.67 -2.60
C GLN A 87 -13.46 6.26 -2.37
N MET A 88 -14.42 7.11 -2.78
CA MET A 88 -15.84 6.86 -2.54
C MET A 88 -16.37 5.67 -3.35
N MET A 89 -15.96 5.55 -4.61
CA MET A 89 -16.30 4.39 -5.45
C MET A 89 -15.71 3.11 -4.85
N LEU A 90 -14.44 3.09 -4.48
CA LEU A 90 -13.82 1.92 -3.84
C LEU A 90 -14.53 1.52 -2.53
N PHE A 91 -14.86 2.49 -1.67
CA PHE A 91 -15.64 2.25 -0.47
C PHE A 91 -16.99 1.59 -0.78
N ALA A 92 -17.75 2.18 -1.71
CA ALA A 92 -19.07 1.68 -2.10
C ALA A 92 -18.98 0.27 -2.70
N THR A 93 -18.04 0.05 -3.63
CA THR A 93 -17.82 -1.25 -4.27
C THR A 93 -17.44 -2.34 -3.26
N LEU A 94 -16.54 -2.06 -2.31
CA LEU A 94 -16.17 -3.02 -1.27
C LEU A 94 -17.36 -3.37 -0.36
N ARG A 95 -18.19 -2.39 0.00
CA ARG A 95 -19.37 -2.61 0.85
C ARG A 95 -20.47 -3.39 0.15
N ASP A 96 -20.64 -3.18 -1.15
CA ASP A 96 -21.74 -3.76 -1.92
C ASP A 96 -21.41 -5.16 -2.45
N MET A 97 -20.18 -5.36 -2.95
CA MET A 97 -19.82 -6.60 -3.64
C MET A 97 -19.34 -7.73 -2.71
N LEU A 98 -18.85 -7.42 -1.51
CA LEU A 98 -18.36 -8.43 -0.58
C LEU A 98 -19.50 -8.97 0.30
N LYS A 99 -19.61 -10.30 0.40
CA LYS A 99 -20.54 -10.93 1.36
C LYS A 99 -19.95 -10.81 2.76
N GLY A 100 -20.65 -10.12 3.66
CA GLY A 100 -20.15 -9.81 5.00
C GLY A 100 -18.90 -8.91 4.95
N PRO A 101 -19.01 -7.67 4.44
CA PRO A 101 -17.83 -6.84 4.20
C PRO A 101 -17.14 -6.52 5.53
N PRO A 102 -15.80 -6.53 5.58
CA PRO A 102 -15.05 -6.08 6.74
C PRO A 102 -15.43 -4.66 7.14
N ARG A 103 -15.05 -4.26 8.36
CA ARG A 103 -15.14 -2.86 8.76
C ARG A 103 -14.26 -2.02 7.83
N ILE A 104 -14.80 -0.95 7.25
CA ILE A 104 -14.02 -0.03 6.41
C ILE A 104 -13.88 1.30 7.15
N ARG A 105 -12.65 1.75 7.39
CA ARG A 105 -12.35 3.03 8.05
C ARG A 105 -11.70 3.99 7.08
N LEU A 106 -12.18 5.24 7.11
CA LEU A 106 -11.53 6.36 6.43
C LEU A 106 -10.51 7.00 7.38
N VAL A 107 -9.22 6.89 7.04
CA VAL A 107 -8.12 7.41 7.86
C VAL A 107 -7.69 8.77 7.34
N HIS A 108 -7.73 9.79 8.20
CA HIS A 108 -7.29 11.14 7.82
C HIS A 108 -5.78 11.18 7.57
N ALA A 109 -5.39 11.68 6.40
CA ALA A 109 -3.98 11.90 6.04
C ALA A 109 -3.25 12.82 7.04
N SER A 110 -3.95 13.76 7.68
CA SER A 110 -3.37 14.70 8.65
C SER A 110 -2.98 14.08 9.99
N LYS A 111 -3.53 12.91 10.37
CA LYS A 111 -3.07 12.19 11.57
C LYS A 111 -1.67 11.58 11.36
N LYS A 112 -1.25 11.36 10.11
CA LYS A 112 0.08 10.82 9.75
C LYS A 112 1.24 11.81 10.02
N SER A 113 0.93 13.06 10.39
CA SER A 113 1.90 14.16 10.48
C SER A 113 1.66 15.08 11.66
N ALA A 114 1.05 14.57 12.75
CA ALA A 114 0.89 15.32 14.00
C ALA A 114 2.27 15.73 14.55
N GLY A 115 2.75 16.90 14.14
CA GLY A 115 4.11 17.40 14.42
C GLY A 115 4.71 18.29 13.32
N ALA A 116 4.23 18.24 12.07
CA ALA A 116 4.73 19.12 11.00
C ALA A 116 4.04 20.49 10.97
N THR A 117 4.82 21.51 10.59
CA THR A 117 4.36 22.86 10.26
C THR A 117 3.29 22.79 9.16
N LYS A 118 2.14 23.47 9.35
CA LYS A 118 1.04 23.50 8.37
C LYS A 118 1.44 24.36 7.16
N GLY A 119 1.01 23.96 5.96
CA GLY A 119 1.26 24.69 4.70
C GLY A 119 1.91 23.84 3.61
N ASP A 120 2.20 24.47 2.46
CA ASP A 120 2.93 23.88 1.32
C ASP A 120 4.42 23.72 1.63
N GLU A 121 4.99 24.60 2.47
CA GLU A 121 6.37 24.50 2.96
C GLU A 121 6.65 23.18 3.72
N GLY A 122 5.65 22.66 4.44
CA GLY A 122 5.78 21.40 5.19
C GLY A 122 5.45 20.13 4.40
N TYR A 123 5.13 20.19 3.10
CA TYR A 123 4.76 18.98 2.35
C TYR A 123 5.94 18.01 2.15
N SER A 124 7.13 18.55 1.84
CA SER A 124 8.35 17.72 1.74
C SER A 124 8.77 17.19 3.12
N GLU A 125 8.60 17.99 4.18
CA GLU A 125 8.85 17.59 5.56
C GLU A 125 7.92 16.46 6.00
N ARG A 126 6.62 16.55 5.70
CA ARG A 126 5.64 15.46 5.96
C ARG A 126 5.97 14.17 5.23
N LYS A 127 6.33 14.27 3.95
CA LYS A 127 6.74 13.12 3.14
C LYS A 127 7.99 12.45 3.72
N ASN A 128 8.97 13.26 4.12
CA ASN A 128 10.19 12.76 4.75
C ASN A 128 9.90 12.15 6.13
N MET A 129 9.00 12.72 6.93
CA MET A 129 8.66 12.20 8.25
C MET A 129 8.03 10.80 8.20
N THR A 130 7.10 10.53 7.28
CA THR A 130 6.50 9.20 7.15
C THR A 130 7.57 8.17 6.76
N GLU A 131 8.42 8.50 5.79
CA GLU A 131 9.51 7.62 5.36
C GLU A 131 10.54 7.37 6.48
N THR A 132 10.94 8.41 7.20
CA THR A 132 11.86 8.29 8.35
C THR A 132 11.24 7.49 9.49
N SER A 133 9.94 7.68 9.76
CA SER A 133 9.23 6.93 10.80
C SER A 133 9.16 5.44 10.48
N VAL A 134 8.96 5.09 9.21
CA VAL A 134 8.99 3.69 8.77
C VAL A 134 10.40 3.10 8.80
N GLU A 135 11.42 3.84 8.35
CA GLU A 135 12.82 3.38 8.44
C GLU A 135 13.20 3.12 9.90
N LYS A 136 12.91 4.07 10.81
CA LYS A 136 13.15 3.91 12.24
C LYS A 136 12.37 2.72 12.80
N GLY A 137 11.08 2.61 12.48
CA GLY A 137 10.23 1.54 12.98
C GLY A 137 10.67 0.14 12.55
N LEU A 138 11.17 0.01 11.32
CA LEU A 138 11.73 -1.25 10.81
C LEU A 138 13.10 -1.58 11.46
N LEU A 139 13.86 -0.57 11.88
CA LEU A 139 15.16 -0.74 12.56
C LEU A 139 15.00 -1.09 14.04
N ASP A 140 14.10 -0.40 14.75
CA ASP A 140 13.88 -0.57 16.19
C ASP A 140 12.87 -1.68 16.53
N GLY A 141 12.24 -2.27 15.51
CA GLY A 141 11.31 -3.40 15.67
C GLY A 141 9.89 -3.00 16.04
N THR A 142 9.55 -1.70 16.08
CA THR A 142 8.16 -1.26 16.28
C THR A 142 7.27 -1.51 15.05
N ILE A 143 7.88 -1.66 13.87
CA ILE A 143 7.24 -2.21 12.67
C ILE A 143 7.88 -3.56 12.38
N VAL A 144 7.15 -4.63 12.68
CA VAL A 144 7.61 -6.00 12.48
C VAL A 144 7.11 -6.51 11.12
N CYS A 145 8.05 -6.87 10.24
CA CYS A 145 7.75 -7.55 8.99
C CYS A 145 8.28 -8.99 9.06
N ALA A 146 7.44 -9.97 8.78
CA ALA A 146 7.87 -11.37 8.75
C ALA A 146 8.72 -11.69 7.51
N PRO A 147 9.83 -12.44 7.65
CA PRO A 147 10.52 -12.79 8.89
C PRO A 147 11.36 -11.64 9.49
N GLU A 148 11.41 -11.62 10.82
CA GLU A 148 12.10 -10.64 11.67
C GLU A 148 13.63 -10.71 11.50
N SER A 149 14.15 -9.99 10.50
CA SER A 149 15.55 -10.10 10.09
C SER A 149 16.24 -8.74 9.91
N GLY A 150 15.56 -7.63 10.21
CA GLY A 150 16.06 -6.25 9.99
C GLY A 150 16.32 -5.89 8.51
N ARG A 151 16.36 -6.87 7.60
CA ARG A 151 16.65 -6.72 6.17
C ARG A 151 15.67 -5.78 5.45
N TYR A 152 14.45 -5.68 5.95
CA TYR A 152 13.43 -4.83 5.36
C TYR A 152 13.74 -3.34 5.54
N ALA A 153 14.39 -2.95 6.64
CA ALA A 153 14.86 -1.58 6.84
C ALA A 153 15.90 -1.18 5.80
N GLY A 154 16.92 -2.02 5.60
CA GLY A 154 17.96 -1.79 4.58
C GLY A 154 17.37 -1.72 3.17
N TRP A 155 16.49 -2.65 2.83
CA TRP A 155 15.81 -2.63 1.52
C TRP A 155 14.95 -1.38 1.34
N PHE A 156 14.17 -0.98 2.35
CA PHE A 156 13.29 0.19 2.28
C PHE A 156 14.09 1.48 2.06
N LYS A 157 15.21 1.64 2.78
CA LYS A 157 16.10 2.80 2.64
C LYS A 157 16.62 2.98 1.21
N GLU A 158 17.00 1.88 0.56
CA GLU A 158 17.54 1.85 -0.81
C GLU A 158 16.50 2.19 -1.90
N GLN A 159 15.20 2.25 -1.58
CA GLN A 159 14.18 2.55 -2.58
C GLN A 159 14.06 4.05 -2.85
N SER A 160 13.96 4.41 -4.13
CA SER A 160 13.76 5.79 -4.60
C SER A 160 12.29 6.22 -4.58
N LYS A 161 11.35 5.26 -4.68
CA LYS A 161 9.90 5.49 -4.58
C LYS A 161 9.35 4.62 -3.46
N LYS A 162 9.10 5.23 -2.30
CA LYS A 162 8.68 4.51 -1.09
C LYS A 162 7.58 5.20 -0.27
N SER A 163 7.16 6.40 -0.68
CA SER A 163 6.19 7.20 0.07
C SER A 163 4.83 6.52 0.19
N ASP A 164 4.26 6.00 -0.91
CA ASP A 164 2.97 5.30 -0.88
C ASP A 164 3.00 4.06 0.03
N LEU A 165 4.13 3.34 0.02
CA LEU A 165 4.34 2.19 0.91
C LEU A 165 4.47 2.66 2.37
N ALA A 166 5.21 3.75 2.61
CA ALA A 166 5.37 4.33 3.93
C ALA A 166 4.01 4.75 4.52
N ASP A 167 3.20 5.43 3.70
CA ASP A 167 1.86 5.89 4.06
C ASP A 167 0.93 4.72 4.38
N CYS A 168 1.02 3.61 3.63
CA CYS A 168 0.27 2.39 3.91
C CYS A 168 0.67 1.74 5.24
N LEU A 169 1.98 1.58 5.48
CA LEU A 169 2.49 0.96 6.71
C LEU A 169 2.14 1.78 7.95
N ILE A 170 2.29 3.11 7.88
CA ILE A 170 1.94 4.00 8.99
C ILE A 170 0.44 3.98 9.27
N MET A 171 -0.41 3.93 8.24
CA MET A 171 -1.86 3.78 8.45
C MET A 171 -2.20 2.52 9.25
N VAL A 172 -1.57 1.39 8.91
CA VAL A 172 -1.80 0.12 9.61
C VAL A 172 -1.28 0.20 11.04
N ARG A 173 -0.04 0.66 11.24
CA ARG A 173 0.55 0.83 12.57
C ARG A 173 -0.33 1.69 13.47
N ASP A 174 -0.70 2.88 13.01
CA ASP A 174 -1.46 3.85 13.81
C ASP A 174 -2.89 3.37 14.10
N ALA A 175 -3.45 2.52 13.24
CA ALA A 175 -4.78 1.92 13.46
C ALA A 175 -4.74 0.80 14.52
N LEU A 176 -3.61 0.11 14.68
CA LEU A 176 -3.41 -0.93 15.70
C LEU A 176 -3.15 -0.36 17.10
N THR A 177 -2.70 0.89 17.19
CA THR A 177 -2.40 1.58 18.46
C THR A 177 -3.54 2.48 18.97
N GLN A 178 -4.69 2.47 18.31
CA GLN A 178 -5.90 3.26 18.65
C GLN A 178 -6.93 2.39 19.36
#